data_AF-A0A8B7Z0M2-F1
#
_entry.id   AF-A0A8B7Z0M2-F1
#
_cell.length_a   1.000
_cell.length_b   1.000
_cell.length_c   1.000
_cell.angle_alpha   90.00
_cell.angle_beta   90.00
_cell.angle_gamma   90.00
#
_symmetry.space_group_name_H-M   'P 1'
#
loop_
_entity.id
_entity.type
_entity.pdbx_description
1 polymer ?
#
loop_
_entity_poly.entity_id
_entity_poly.type
_entity_poly.pdbx_seq_one_letter_code
_entity_poly.pdbx_strand_id
1 'polypeptide(L)'
;MASSSTKKGKGKSSQITIQITGKGSEAYKDIDWKTLSDDEAKAIEKEASLAWKVLSNTQTQALQDLPVEEVEKKLSEILKLTSPEIDLCESVLLDYYVSGFWWAKERGFTTQQLSGFFTVLHQLLENIREKQLSLTDNLSEFRKTLVGIGADNNTPSRGLDFFDLEHAKAITDFLQSTLFQHHKMYEFLFHSERKEEIVGTELVVDVLPPAAMPHPPPLDEGLREEVYLRHIAPAPPTPSPEPQPQEGSTEEEGVSDRGETPKTSEEQGAEAVSSGEQEDLLAGVTPEEVKTMFDRVSKELFAGLQNDISEKLMEREAEIIGRINKIHRVAET
;
A
#
# COMPACT_ATOMS: atom_id res chain seq x y z
N MET A 1 16.74 -68.39 -28.87
CA MET A 1 16.96 -68.51 -27.41
C MET A 1 18.39 -68.06 -27.15
N ALA A 2 18.74 -67.09 -26.32
CA ALA A 2 18.03 -66.40 -25.26
C ALA A 2 18.55 -64.95 -25.14
N SER A 3 17.65 -64.03 -24.79
CA SER A 3 17.94 -62.65 -24.39
C SER A 3 18.78 -62.62 -23.11
N SER A 4 19.81 -61.78 -23.05
CA SER A 4 20.38 -61.34 -21.77
C SER A 4 19.91 -59.90 -21.49
N SER A 5 19.06 -59.78 -20.47
CA SER A 5 18.52 -58.53 -19.98
C SER A 5 19.57 -57.71 -19.23
N THR A 6 19.65 -56.44 -19.59
CA THR A 6 20.35 -55.37 -18.89
C THR A 6 19.68 -55.11 -17.53
N LYS A 7 20.38 -55.37 -16.42
CA LYS A 7 19.93 -55.00 -15.06
C LYS A 7 20.05 -53.48 -14.89
N LYS A 8 18.90 -52.81 -14.88
CA LYS A 8 18.71 -51.44 -14.37
C LYS A 8 19.10 -51.40 -12.89
N GLY A 9 20.13 -50.61 -12.55
CA GLY A 9 20.43 -50.25 -11.16
C GLY A 9 19.31 -49.39 -10.61
N LYS A 10 18.62 -49.89 -9.58
CA LYS A 10 17.71 -49.10 -8.74
C LYS A 10 18.54 -48.05 -7.99
N GLY A 11 18.34 -46.77 -8.30
CA GLY A 11 18.76 -45.69 -7.43
C GLY A 11 18.05 -45.83 -6.08
N LYS A 12 18.83 -46.02 -5.02
CA LYS A 12 18.32 -45.94 -3.65
C LYS A 12 18.03 -44.46 -3.39
N SER A 13 16.75 -44.12 -3.27
CA SER A 13 16.33 -42.91 -2.55
C SER A 13 16.74 -43.13 -1.10
N SER A 14 17.83 -42.49 -0.69
CA SER A 14 18.28 -42.47 0.69
C SER A 14 17.34 -41.53 1.43
N GLN A 15 16.31 -42.04 2.09
CA GLN A 15 15.57 -41.27 3.08
C GLN A 15 16.56 -40.86 4.18
N ILE A 16 16.95 -39.58 4.19
CA ILE A 16 17.77 -39.00 5.24
C ILE A 16 16.90 -39.00 6.50
N THR A 17 17.14 -39.96 7.39
CA THR A 17 16.50 -39.98 8.71
C THR A 17 17.29 -39.04 9.61
N ILE A 18 16.96 -37.74 9.57
CA ILE A 18 17.52 -36.76 10.49
C ILE A 18 16.82 -36.92 11.84
N GLN A 19 17.55 -37.32 12.87
CA GLN A 19 17.02 -37.28 14.24
C GLN A 19 17.11 -35.85 14.76
N ILE A 20 15.96 -35.17 14.87
CA ILE A 20 15.84 -33.82 15.43
C ILE A 20 16.09 -33.91 16.95
N THR A 21 17.29 -33.55 17.41
CA THR A 21 17.65 -33.54 18.83
C THR A 21 17.94 -32.11 19.29
N GLY A 22 17.07 -31.53 20.13
CA GLY A 22 17.24 -30.17 20.66
C GLY A 22 15.91 -29.51 21.01
N LYS A 23 15.92 -28.22 21.32
CA LYS A 23 14.70 -27.39 21.52
C LYS A 23 14.75 -26.19 20.60
N GLY A 24 13.60 -25.76 20.09
CA GLY A 24 13.48 -24.51 19.35
C GLY A 24 14.42 -24.46 18.13
N SER A 25 15.14 -23.35 17.99
CA SER A 25 16.09 -23.17 16.88
C SER A 25 17.26 -24.16 16.90
N GLU A 26 17.70 -24.60 18.08
CA GLU A 26 18.82 -25.54 18.27
C GLU A 26 18.55 -26.91 17.64
N ALA A 27 17.30 -27.35 17.61
CA ALA A 27 16.93 -28.68 17.15
C ALA A 27 17.17 -28.90 15.65
N TYR A 28 17.29 -27.81 14.88
CA TYR A 28 17.38 -27.81 13.43
C TYR A 28 18.72 -27.24 12.91
N LYS A 29 19.68 -26.94 13.80
CA LYS A 29 20.94 -26.28 13.43
C LYS A 29 21.84 -27.08 12.50
N ASP A 30 21.79 -28.41 12.62
CA ASP A 30 22.63 -29.30 11.81
C ASP A 30 22.07 -29.52 10.39
N ILE A 31 20.90 -28.95 10.08
CA ILE A 31 20.24 -29.13 8.79
C ILE A 31 20.65 -28.00 7.85
N ASP A 32 21.36 -28.36 6.78
CA ASP A 32 21.66 -27.43 5.69
C ASP A 32 20.52 -27.39 4.66
N TRP A 33 19.57 -26.49 4.90
CA TRP A 33 18.41 -26.27 4.03
C TRP A 33 18.78 -25.95 2.57
N LYS A 34 19.96 -25.37 2.31
CA LYS A 34 20.39 -24.97 0.96
C LYS A 34 20.62 -26.15 0.01
N THR A 35 20.88 -27.33 0.58
CA THR A 35 21.19 -28.54 -0.18
C THR A 35 19.97 -29.43 -0.41
N LEU A 36 18.85 -29.15 0.26
CA LEU A 36 17.66 -29.98 0.25
C LEU A 36 16.68 -29.53 -0.83
N SER A 37 16.13 -30.50 -1.56
CA SER A 37 14.96 -30.25 -2.42
C SER A 37 13.70 -29.94 -1.60
N ASP A 38 12.69 -29.36 -2.24
CA ASP A 38 11.42 -29.01 -1.56
C ASP A 38 10.74 -30.23 -0.93
N ASP A 39 10.75 -31.38 -1.62
CA ASP A 39 10.16 -32.63 -1.13
C ASP A 39 10.93 -33.20 0.07
N GLU A 40 12.26 -33.10 0.05
CA GLU A 40 13.10 -33.55 1.16
C GLU A 40 12.95 -32.65 2.38
N ALA A 41 12.94 -31.32 2.18
CA ALA A 41 12.72 -30.35 3.25
C ALA A 41 11.37 -30.57 3.94
N LYS A 42 10.31 -30.80 3.15
CA LYS A 42 8.98 -31.10 3.67
C LYS A 42 8.89 -32.46 4.38
N ALA A 43 9.65 -33.47 3.93
CA ALA A 43 9.67 -34.79 4.55
C ALA A 43 10.38 -34.84 5.92
N ILE A 44 11.30 -33.90 6.18
CA ILE A 44 11.98 -33.76 7.47
C ILE A 44 11.03 -33.14 8.52
N GLU A 45 10.07 -32.34 8.08
CA GLU A 45 9.10 -31.70 8.97
C GLU A 45 8.06 -32.67 9.55
N LYS A 46 7.58 -32.35 10.75
CA LYS A 46 6.41 -33.01 11.33
C LYS A 46 5.16 -32.64 10.52
N GLU A 47 4.17 -33.53 10.46
CA GLU A 47 2.90 -33.29 9.74
C GLU A 47 2.16 -32.02 10.22
N ALA A 48 2.29 -31.67 11.50
CA ALA A 48 1.70 -30.46 12.07
C ALA A 48 2.51 -29.18 11.79
N SER A 49 3.73 -29.27 11.25
CA SER A 49 4.63 -28.13 11.02
C SER A 49 3.99 -27.07 10.14
N LEU A 50 4.26 -25.80 10.44
CA LEU A 50 3.84 -24.68 9.60
C LEU A 50 4.90 -24.32 8.55
N ALA A 51 6.10 -24.87 8.63
CA ALA A 51 7.11 -24.69 7.59
C ALA A 51 6.67 -25.32 6.27
N TRP A 52 7.07 -24.69 5.16
CA TRP A 52 6.88 -25.18 3.79
C TRP A 52 5.44 -25.34 3.31
N LYS A 53 4.47 -24.71 3.99
CA LYS A 53 3.04 -24.77 3.61
C LYS A 53 2.67 -23.75 2.54
N VAL A 54 3.15 -22.52 2.66
CA VAL A 54 2.86 -21.42 1.71
C VAL A 54 4.05 -21.16 0.80
N LEU A 55 5.24 -20.98 1.38
CA LEU A 55 6.50 -20.83 0.63
C LEU A 55 7.29 -22.13 0.69
N SER A 56 7.73 -22.66 -0.46
CA SER A 56 8.64 -23.80 -0.51
C SER A 56 10.05 -23.44 -0.03
N ASN A 57 10.91 -24.45 0.18
CA ASN A 57 12.29 -24.22 0.60
C ASN A 57 13.06 -23.43 -0.45
N THR A 58 12.97 -23.85 -1.71
CA THR A 58 13.60 -23.17 -2.85
C THR A 58 13.08 -21.75 -3.03
N GLN A 59 11.76 -21.53 -2.92
CA GLN A 59 11.16 -20.19 -3.00
C GLN A 59 11.65 -19.28 -1.86
N THR A 60 11.70 -19.81 -0.64
CA THR A 60 12.12 -19.04 0.54
C THR A 60 13.58 -18.62 0.43
N GLN A 61 14.46 -19.52 -0.03
CA GLN A 61 15.87 -19.21 -0.27
C GLN A 61 16.05 -18.18 -1.38
N ALA A 62 15.34 -18.36 -2.50
CA ALA A 62 15.40 -17.40 -3.60
C ALA A 62 14.99 -16.00 -3.14
N LEU A 63 13.93 -15.87 -2.33
CA LEU A 63 13.50 -14.57 -1.81
C LEU A 63 14.49 -13.97 -0.79
N GLN A 64 15.22 -14.78 -0.03
CA GLN A 64 16.19 -14.29 0.94
C GLN A 64 17.39 -13.59 0.28
N ASP A 65 17.83 -14.08 -0.88
CA ASP A 65 18.99 -13.54 -1.59
C ASP A 65 18.68 -12.29 -2.44
N LEU A 66 17.41 -11.93 -2.59
CA LEU A 66 16.95 -10.84 -3.46
C LEU A 66 16.83 -9.48 -2.75
N PRO A 67 16.97 -8.36 -3.49
CA PRO A 67 16.62 -7.01 -3.02
C PRO A 67 15.10 -6.82 -2.90
N VAL A 68 14.67 -5.75 -2.22
CA VAL A 68 13.26 -5.51 -1.86
C VAL A 68 12.34 -5.50 -3.08
N GLU A 69 12.74 -4.80 -4.14
CA GLU A 69 11.94 -4.62 -5.36
C GLU A 69 11.73 -5.95 -6.11
N GLU A 70 12.74 -6.83 -6.09
CA GLU A 70 12.62 -8.16 -6.69
C GLU A 70 11.83 -9.12 -5.82
N VAL A 71 11.89 -8.96 -4.49
CA VAL A 71 11.05 -9.72 -3.54
C VAL A 71 9.58 -9.42 -3.77
N GLU A 72 9.20 -8.15 -3.97
CA GLU A 72 7.83 -7.76 -4.27
C GLU A 72 7.31 -8.44 -5.54
N LYS A 73 8.07 -8.37 -6.64
CA LYS A 73 7.70 -9.02 -7.91
C LYS A 73 7.62 -10.54 -7.79
N LYS A 74 8.54 -11.17 -7.07
CA LYS A 74 8.52 -12.63 -6.88
C LYS A 74 7.39 -13.08 -5.98
N LEU A 75 7.06 -12.32 -4.95
CA LEU A 75 5.92 -12.61 -4.07
C LEU A 75 4.59 -12.46 -4.79
N SER A 76 4.44 -11.45 -5.67
CA SER A 76 3.22 -11.32 -6.47
C SER A 76 3.02 -12.51 -7.43
N GLU A 77 4.10 -13.01 -8.05
CA GLU A 77 4.09 -14.23 -8.85
C GLU A 77 3.70 -15.47 -8.03
N ILE A 78 4.27 -15.64 -6.83
CA ILE A 78 4.01 -16.80 -5.96
C ILE A 78 2.56 -16.80 -5.43
N LEU A 79 2.08 -15.63 -5.02
CA LEU A 79 0.73 -15.44 -4.49
C LEU A 79 -0.35 -15.39 -5.60
N LYS A 80 0.08 -15.37 -6.87
CA LYS A 80 -0.80 -15.30 -8.05
C LYS A 80 -1.70 -14.06 -8.05
N LEU A 81 -1.13 -12.92 -7.67
CA LEU A 81 -1.82 -11.63 -7.76
C LEU A 81 -1.85 -11.20 -9.24
N THR A 82 -3.01 -10.72 -9.70
CA THR A 82 -3.25 -10.46 -11.13
C THR A 82 -2.64 -9.12 -11.56
N SER A 83 -2.92 -8.07 -10.80
CA SER A 83 -2.57 -6.68 -11.10
C SER A 83 -2.49 -5.84 -9.80
N PRO A 84 -1.45 -6.02 -8.97
CA PRO A 84 -1.28 -5.24 -7.72
C PRO A 84 -1.09 -3.73 -7.96
N GLU A 85 -0.74 -3.31 -9.19
CA GLU A 85 -0.63 -1.88 -9.55
C GLU A 85 -2.00 -1.21 -9.77
N ILE A 86 -3.05 -1.99 -10.03
CA ILE A 86 -4.37 -1.49 -10.43
C ILE A 86 -5.41 -1.80 -9.35
N ASP A 87 -5.36 -3.00 -8.76
CA ASP A 87 -6.26 -3.38 -7.68
C ASP A 87 -5.67 -3.03 -6.32
N LEU A 88 -6.36 -2.11 -5.62
CA LEU A 88 -6.01 -1.72 -4.26
C LEU A 88 -6.02 -2.90 -3.28
N CYS A 89 -6.90 -3.88 -3.47
CA CYS A 89 -6.93 -5.05 -2.59
C CYS A 89 -5.65 -5.87 -2.74
N GLU A 90 -5.32 -6.31 -3.96
CA GLU A 90 -4.06 -7.01 -4.24
C GLU A 90 -2.82 -6.20 -3.83
N SER A 91 -2.83 -4.88 -3.99
CA SER A 91 -1.74 -3.99 -3.54
C SER A 91 -1.51 -4.07 -2.03
N VAL A 92 -2.57 -3.93 -1.23
CA VAL A 92 -2.49 -4.00 0.25
C VAL A 92 -2.10 -5.41 0.71
N LEU A 93 -2.54 -6.46 0.01
CA LEU A 93 -2.09 -7.82 0.29
C LEU A 93 -0.59 -7.96 0.06
N LEU A 94 -0.10 -7.49 -1.08
CA LEU A 94 1.31 -7.58 -1.42
C LEU A 94 2.17 -6.84 -0.38
N ASP A 95 1.78 -5.62 0.00
CA ASP A 95 2.48 -4.84 1.02
C ASP A 95 2.54 -5.57 2.37
N TYR A 96 1.43 -6.19 2.80
CA TYR A 96 1.40 -6.99 4.03
C TYR A 96 2.39 -8.17 3.99
N TYR A 97 2.42 -8.92 2.88
CA TYR A 97 3.31 -10.07 2.74
C TYR A 97 4.78 -9.67 2.60
N VAL A 98 5.07 -8.62 1.83
CA VAL A 98 6.43 -8.08 1.64
C VAL A 98 6.96 -7.55 2.97
N SER A 99 6.17 -6.72 3.67
CA SER A 99 6.55 -6.16 4.98
C SER A 99 6.81 -7.26 6.01
N GLY A 100 5.96 -8.28 6.08
CA GLY A 100 6.15 -9.43 6.96
C GLY A 100 7.40 -10.23 6.62
N PHE A 101 7.58 -10.58 5.34
CA PHE A 101 8.76 -11.30 4.89
C PHE A 101 10.06 -10.54 5.20
N TRP A 102 10.08 -9.23 4.91
CA TRP A 102 11.25 -8.39 5.10
C TRP A 102 11.60 -8.23 6.58
N TRP A 103 10.61 -8.00 7.43
CA TRP A 103 10.81 -7.96 8.88
C TRP A 103 11.46 -9.25 9.42
N ALA A 104 10.97 -10.42 8.98
CA ALA A 104 11.54 -11.70 9.42
C ALA A 104 12.98 -11.90 8.92
N LYS A 105 13.26 -11.45 7.69
CA LYS A 105 14.61 -11.45 7.11
C LYS A 105 15.56 -10.56 7.92
N GLU A 106 15.16 -9.32 8.26
CA GLU A 106 15.97 -8.40 9.07
C GLU A 106 16.22 -8.92 10.49
N ARG A 107 15.26 -9.67 11.05
CA ARG A 107 15.43 -10.35 12.34
C ARG A 107 16.36 -11.56 12.30
N GLY A 108 16.83 -11.96 11.13
CA GLY A 108 17.78 -13.06 10.97
C GLY A 108 17.15 -14.44 11.14
N PHE A 109 15.86 -14.60 10.83
CA PHE A 109 15.20 -15.90 10.90
C PHE A 109 15.83 -16.88 9.91
N THR A 110 15.97 -18.15 10.32
CA THR A 110 16.40 -19.22 9.41
C THR A 110 15.39 -19.43 8.28
N THR A 111 15.80 -20.07 7.19
CA THR A 111 14.89 -20.37 6.05
C THR A 111 13.61 -21.10 6.50
N GLN A 112 13.76 -22.08 7.40
CA GLN A 112 12.63 -22.80 7.98
C GLN A 112 11.72 -21.88 8.81
N GLN A 113 12.30 -21.09 9.71
CA GLN A 113 11.57 -20.12 10.54
C GLN A 113 10.82 -19.11 9.68
N LEU A 114 11.47 -18.59 8.63
CA LEU A 114 10.90 -17.60 7.75
C LEU A 114 9.69 -18.16 6.98
N SER A 115 9.78 -19.38 6.44
CA SER A 115 8.64 -20.06 5.80
C SER A 115 7.50 -20.34 6.79
N GLY A 116 7.83 -20.77 8.01
CA GLY A 116 6.86 -20.99 9.08
C GLY A 116 6.12 -19.72 9.49
N PHE A 117 6.85 -18.62 9.67
CA PHE A 117 6.26 -17.31 9.98
C PHE A 117 5.41 -16.79 8.82
N PHE A 118 5.85 -16.93 7.58
CA PHE A 118 5.05 -16.54 6.41
C PHE A 118 3.73 -17.32 6.34
N THR A 119 3.75 -18.60 6.70
CA THR A 119 2.53 -19.40 6.82
C THR A 119 1.59 -18.88 7.91
N VAL A 120 2.13 -18.42 9.04
CA VAL A 120 1.31 -17.76 10.09
C VAL A 120 0.69 -16.47 9.55
N LEU A 121 1.47 -15.60 8.89
CA LEU A 121 0.96 -14.35 8.30
C LEU A 121 -0.20 -14.62 7.33
N HIS A 122 -0.02 -15.60 6.45
CA HIS A 122 -1.02 -16.01 5.48
C HIS A 122 -2.29 -16.56 6.15
N GLN A 123 -2.15 -17.47 7.11
CA GLN A 123 -3.30 -18.05 7.81
C GLN A 123 -4.12 -17.01 8.55
N LEU A 124 -3.47 -16.03 9.19
CA LEU A 124 -4.16 -14.98 9.93
C LEU A 124 -4.90 -14.01 9.01
N LEU A 125 -4.35 -13.70 7.84
CA LEU A 125 -5.01 -12.84 6.86
C LEU A 125 -6.19 -13.56 6.19
N GLU A 126 -5.99 -14.83 5.80
CA GLU A 126 -7.05 -15.68 5.23
C GLU A 126 -8.18 -15.95 6.24
N ASN A 127 -7.89 -15.97 7.55
CA ASN A 127 -8.94 -16.03 8.57
C ASN A 127 -9.86 -14.80 8.54
N ILE A 128 -9.34 -13.62 8.20
CA ILE A 128 -10.15 -12.41 8.05
C ILE A 128 -10.94 -12.52 6.74
N ARG A 129 -10.23 -12.79 5.63
CA ARG A 129 -10.79 -12.83 4.28
C ARG A 129 -11.88 -13.89 4.08
N GLU A 130 -11.59 -15.15 4.40
CA GLU A 130 -12.46 -16.28 4.06
C GLU A 130 -13.41 -16.64 5.21
N LYS A 131 -12.92 -16.57 6.46
CA LYS A 131 -13.69 -17.01 7.64
C LYS A 131 -14.39 -15.88 8.38
N GLN A 132 -14.12 -14.61 8.02
CA GLN A 132 -14.69 -13.44 8.70
C GLN A 132 -14.51 -13.49 10.23
N LEU A 133 -13.36 -14.01 10.69
CA LEU A 133 -13.10 -14.09 12.12
C LEU A 133 -13.00 -12.69 12.71
N SER A 134 -13.65 -12.49 13.85
CA SER A 134 -13.46 -11.28 14.65
C SER A 134 -12.01 -11.18 15.13
N LEU A 135 -11.57 -9.97 15.49
CA LEU A 135 -10.25 -9.74 16.09
C LEU A 135 -9.94 -10.73 17.23
N THR A 136 -10.91 -10.94 18.12
CA THR A 136 -10.77 -11.82 19.28
C THR A 136 -10.60 -13.28 18.87
N ASP A 137 -11.35 -13.73 17.86
CA ASP A 137 -11.29 -15.12 17.37
C ASP A 137 -9.99 -15.38 16.60
N ASN A 138 -9.56 -14.42 15.78
CA ASN A 138 -8.31 -14.53 15.04
C ASN A 138 -7.10 -14.52 15.98
N LEU A 139 -7.14 -13.67 17.03
CA LEU A 139 -6.13 -13.67 18.10
C LEU A 139 -6.13 -14.99 18.89
N SER A 140 -7.31 -15.59 19.12
CA SER A 140 -7.43 -16.90 19.75
C SER A 140 -6.78 -18.00 18.89
N GLU A 141 -7.00 -18.00 17.57
CA GLU A 141 -6.32 -18.92 16.65
C GLU A 141 -4.80 -18.72 16.65
N PHE A 142 -4.33 -17.47 16.62
CA PHE A 142 -2.90 -17.17 16.76
C PHE A 142 -2.33 -17.68 18.09
N ARG A 143 -3.02 -17.43 19.21
CA ARG A 143 -2.57 -17.94 20.51
C ARG A 143 -2.43 -19.46 20.51
N LYS A 144 -3.34 -20.16 19.83
CA LYS A 144 -3.24 -21.61 19.70
C LYS A 144 -2.03 -22.02 18.87
N THR A 145 -1.64 -21.30 17.81
CA THR A 145 -0.43 -21.64 17.03
C THR A 145 0.87 -21.47 17.82
N LEU A 146 0.89 -20.57 18.81
CA LEU A 146 2.03 -20.39 19.72
C LEU A 146 2.19 -21.50 20.78
N VAL A 147 1.22 -22.40 20.93
CA VAL A 147 1.30 -23.49 21.92
C VAL A 147 2.35 -24.51 21.49
N GLY A 148 3.30 -24.77 22.39
CA GLY A 148 4.41 -25.71 22.18
C GLY A 148 5.74 -25.05 21.84
N ILE A 149 5.78 -23.73 21.61
CA ILE A 149 7.03 -23.01 21.35
C ILE A 149 7.95 -23.06 22.59
N GLY A 150 9.21 -23.44 22.39
CA GLY A 150 10.22 -23.55 23.45
C GLY A 150 10.02 -24.73 24.41
N ALA A 151 9.02 -25.58 24.19
CA ALA A 151 8.80 -26.80 24.95
C ALA A 151 9.65 -27.96 24.40
N ASP A 152 9.82 -29.01 25.19
CA ASP A 152 10.54 -30.22 24.76
C ASP A 152 9.80 -30.89 23.58
N ASN A 153 10.55 -31.56 22.68
CA ASN A 153 10.02 -32.25 21.49
C ASN A 153 8.88 -33.28 21.78
N ASN A 154 8.62 -33.57 23.05
CA ASN A 154 7.60 -34.49 23.52
C ASN A 154 6.24 -33.82 23.79
N THR A 155 6.15 -32.49 23.78
CA THR A 155 4.86 -31.79 23.86
C THR A 155 4.24 -31.63 22.48
N PRO A 156 2.92 -31.85 22.32
CA PRO A 156 2.25 -31.64 21.06
C PRO A 156 2.25 -30.15 20.72
N SER A 157 3.03 -29.79 19.72
CA SER A 157 3.11 -28.44 19.19
C SER A 157 2.23 -28.28 17.96
N ARG A 158 1.70 -27.06 17.78
CA ARG A 158 0.84 -26.72 16.64
C ARG A 158 1.63 -26.16 15.44
N GLY A 159 2.91 -26.54 15.35
CA GLY A 159 3.69 -26.42 14.12
C GLY A 159 4.75 -25.33 14.10
N LEU A 160 5.07 -24.74 15.26
CA LEU A 160 6.09 -23.68 15.41
C LEU A 160 7.28 -24.14 16.29
N ASP A 161 7.60 -25.44 16.25
CA ASP A 161 8.63 -26.07 17.07
C ASP A 161 10.05 -25.52 16.89
N PHE A 162 10.32 -24.93 15.73
CA PHE A 162 11.60 -24.34 15.35
C PHE A 162 11.80 -22.91 15.88
N PHE A 163 10.81 -22.36 16.60
CA PHE A 163 10.94 -21.06 17.26
C PHE A 163 11.30 -21.21 18.74
N ASP A 164 11.94 -20.16 19.25
CA ASP A 164 12.23 -19.99 20.68
C ASP A 164 11.24 -19.00 21.30
N LEU A 165 11.22 -18.92 22.63
CA LEU A 165 10.32 -18.02 23.35
C LEU A 165 10.57 -16.53 23.00
N GLU A 166 11.82 -16.16 22.74
CA GLU A 166 12.19 -14.81 22.30
C GLU A 166 11.62 -14.52 20.90
N HIS A 167 11.72 -15.48 19.98
CA HIS A 167 11.14 -15.38 18.65
C HIS A 167 9.61 -15.26 18.71
N ALA A 168 8.94 -16.06 19.55
CA ALA A 168 7.50 -15.97 19.74
C ALA A 168 7.05 -14.60 20.27
N LYS A 169 7.82 -14.02 21.20
CA LYS A 169 7.55 -12.67 21.70
C LYS A 169 7.69 -11.63 20.59
N ALA A 170 8.78 -11.67 19.83
CA ALA A 170 9.00 -10.75 18.72
C ALA A 170 7.91 -10.85 17.63
N ILE A 171 7.48 -12.07 17.29
CA ILE A 171 6.38 -12.33 16.36
C ILE A 171 5.07 -11.75 16.89
N THR A 172 4.80 -11.94 18.19
CA THR A 172 3.60 -11.40 18.84
C THR A 172 3.58 -9.88 18.78
N ASP A 173 4.70 -9.23 19.14
CA ASP A 173 4.83 -7.77 19.11
C ASP A 173 4.66 -7.23 17.69
N PHE A 174 5.27 -7.88 16.69
CA PHE A 174 5.11 -7.51 15.28
C PHE A 174 3.66 -7.59 14.82
N LEU A 175 3.00 -8.74 15.01
CA LEU A 175 1.61 -8.96 14.59
C LEU A 175 0.64 -8.04 15.33
N GLN A 176 0.94 -7.71 16.60
CA GLN A 176 0.16 -6.74 17.37
C GLN A 176 0.21 -5.35 16.73
N SER A 177 1.39 -4.88 16.35
CA SER A 177 1.59 -3.56 15.74
C SER A 177 1.15 -3.46 14.27
N THR A 178 0.96 -4.59 13.59
CA THR A 178 0.64 -4.65 12.16
C THR A 178 -0.78 -5.16 11.95
N LEU A 179 -0.97 -6.48 11.87
CA LEU A 179 -2.23 -7.09 11.53
C LEU A 179 -3.35 -6.76 12.53
N PHE A 180 -3.10 -6.95 13.82
CA PHE A 180 -4.15 -6.83 14.83
C PHE A 180 -4.56 -5.39 15.11
N GLN A 181 -3.60 -4.45 15.09
CA GLN A 181 -3.89 -3.02 15.17
C GLN A 181 -4.76 -2.55 13.99
N HIS A 182 -4.51 -3.10 12.80
CA HIS A 182 -5.22 -2.73 11.58
C HIS A 182 -6.33 -3.74 11.18
N HIS A 183 -6.82 -4.57 12.11
CA HIS A 183 -7.77 -5.65 11.78
C HIS A 183 -9.03 -5.15 11.07
N LYS A 184 -9.61 -4.05 11.55
CA LYS A 184 -10.80 -3.45 10.91
C LYS A 184 -10.53 -2.98 9.48
N MET A 185 -9.31 -2.50 9.20
CA MET A 185 -8.93 -2.10 7.84
C MET A 185 -9.00 -3.30 6.89
N TYR A 186 -8.47 -4.45 7.31
CA TYR A 186 -8.54 -5.68 6.52
C TYR A 186 -9.98 -6.21 6.40
N GLU A 187 -10.78 -6.15 7.48
CA GLU A 187 -12.22 -6.48 7.40
C GLU A 187 -12.92 -5.62 6.35
N PHE A 188 -12.70 -4.29 6.38
CA PHE A 188 -13.27 -3.38 5.41
C PHE A 188 -12.75 -3.63 3.99
N LEU A 189 -11.46 -3.94 3.82
CA LEU A 189 -10.87 -4.21 2.52
C LEU A 189 -11.53 -5.40 1.82
N PHE A 190 -11.82 -6.47 2.57
CA PHE A 190 -12.39 -7.70 2.02
C PHE A 190 -13.91 -7.71 1.93
N HIS A 191 -14.61 -7.03 2.84
CA HIS A 191 -16.06 -7.19 2.99
C HIS A 191 -16.88 -5.92 2.74
N SER A 192 -16.25 -4.76 2.54
CA SER A 192 -17.03 -3.56 2.24
C SER A 192 -17.52 -3.60 0.80
N GLU A 193 -18.83 -3.50 0.63
CA GLU A 193 -19.41 -3.07 -0.64
C GLU A 193 -18.96 -1.63 -0.91
N ARG A 194 -17.99 -1.44 -1.82
CA ARG A 194 -17.59 -0.11 -2.23
C ARG A 194 -18.77 0.56 -2.93
N LYS A 195 -19.18 1.72 -2.41
CA LYS A 195 -20.17 2.56 -3.07
C LYS A 195 -19.56 3.03 -4.39
N GLU A 196 -20.08 2.52 -5.50
CA GLU A 196 -19.65 2.94 -6.83
C GLU A 196 -19.91 4.45 -6.99
N GLU A 197 -18.84 5.22 -7.12
CA GLU A 197 -18.91 6.63 -7.45
C GLU A 197 -18.64 6.78 -8.94
N ILE A 198 -19.69 7.07 -9.71
CA ILE A 198 -19.57 7.31 -11.15
C ILE A 198 -18.98 8.70 -11.33
N VAL A 199 -17.66 8.76 -11.56
CA VAL A 199 -16.97 10.00 -11.92
C VAL A 199 -17.12 10.24 -13.42
N GLY A 200 -18.03 11.13 -13.81
CA GLY A 200 -18.15 11.58 -15.19
C GLY A 200 -16.99 12.49 -15.55
N THR A 201 -16.17 12.09 -16.53
CA THR A 201 -15.13 12.95 -17.10
C THR A 201 -15.55 13.35 -18.50
N GLU A 202 -15.81 14.63 -18.74
CA GLU A 202 -15.97 15.16 -20.10
C GLU A 202 -14.60 15.24 -20.78
N LEU A 203 -14.36 14.37 -21.74
CA LEU A 203 -13.17 14.45 -22.59
C LEU A 203 -13.46 15.43 -23.74
N VAL A 204 -12.99 16.67 -23.60
CA VAL A 204 -12.99 17.63 -24.71
C VAL A 204 -11.81 17.29 -25.62
N VAL A 205 -12.11 16.69 -26.78
CA VAL A 205 -11.12 16.43 -27.83
C VAL A 205 -11.21 17.56 -28.85
N ASP A 206 -10.15 18.36 -28.96
CA ASP A 206 -10.05 19.32 -30.06
C ASP A 206 -9.90 18.57 -31.38
N VAL A 207 -10.94 18.68 -32.21
CA VAL A 207 -10.97 18.08 -33.53
C VAL A 207 -10.22 18.99 -34.50
N LEU A 208 -9.26 18.44 -35.24
CA LEU A 208 -8.57 19.18 -36.29
C LEU A 208 -9.60 19.76 -37.29
N PRO A 209 -9.46 21.02 -37.71
CA PRO A 209 -10.30 21.59 -38.75
C PRO A 209 -10.30 20.72 -40.02
N PRO A 210 -11.41 20.63 -40.76
CA PRO A 210 -11.47 19.87 -42.01
C PRO A 210 -10.34 20.28 -42.97
N ALA A 211 -9.73 19.32 -43.65
CA ALA A 211 -8.60 19.55 -44.58
C ALA A 211 -8.93 20.51 -45.74
N ALA A 212 -10.21 20.78 -46.00
CA ALA A 212 -10.68 21.73 -47.00
C ALA A 212 -10.73 23.19 -46.49
N MET A 213 -10.54 23.43 -45.19
CA MET A 213 -10.49 24.76 -44.62
C MET A 213 -9.12 25.40 -44.92
N PRO A 214 -9.07 26.58 -45.55
CA PRO A 214 -7.82 27.31 -45.71
C PRO A 214 -7.27 27.70 -44.33
N HIS A 215 -5.94 27.67 -44.17
CA HIS A 215 -5.27 28.12 -42.95
C HIS A 215 -4.56 29.46 -43.23
N PRO A 216 -4.81 30.51 -42.43
CA PRO A 216 -5.74 30.55 -41.29
C PRO A 216 -7.23 30.51 -41.73
N PRO A 217 -8.15 30.06 -40.85
CA PRO A 217 -9.59 30.08 -41.13
C PRO A 217 -10.06 31.47 -41.59
N PRO A 218 -11.11 31.57 -42.44
CA PRO A 218 -11.66 32.86 -42.82
C PRO A 218 -12.04 33.69 -41.59
N LEU A 219 -11.55 34.94 -41.54
CA LEU A 219 -11.74 35.90 -40.45
C LEU A 219 -11.04 35.55 -39.12
N ASP A 220 -10.16 34.54 -39.08
CA ASP A 220 -9.36 34.23 -37.88
C ASP A 220 -8.43 35.40 -37.50
N GLU A 221 -7.82 36.03 -38.51
CA GLU A 221 -7.07 37.28 -38.37
C GLU A 221 -7.91 38.54 -38.69
N GLY A 222 -9.23 38.37 -38.79
CA GLY A 222 -10.15 39.44 -39.16
C GLY A 222 -10.25 40.50 -38.06
N LEU A 223 -9.93 41.74 -38.40
CA LEU A 223 -10.15 42.88 -37.52
C LEU A 223 -11.59 43.38 -37.65
N ARG A 224 -12.21 43.74 -36.52
CA ARG A 224 -13.50 44.47 -36.54
C ARG A 224 -13.33 45.77 -37.30
N GLU A 225 -14.32 46.12 -38.12
CA GLU A 225 -14.30 47.32 -38.97
C GLU A 225 -13.99 48.60 -38.19
N GLU A 226 -14.56 48.73 -36.99
CA GLU A 226 -14.32 49.86 -36.09
C GLU A 226 -12.84 50.03 -35.72
N VAL A 227 -12.12 48.91 -35.53
CA VAL A 227 -10.70 48.89 -35.16
C VAL A 227 -9.84 49.20 -36.39
N TYR A 228 -10.19 48.63 -37.53
CA TYR A 228 -9.53 48.91 -38.81
C TYR A 228 -9.61 50.39 -39.17
N LEU A 229 -10.80 50.99 -39.08
CA LEU A 229 -11.02 52.41 -39.42
C LEU A 229 -10.29 53.37 -38.48
N ARG A 230 -10.09 52.99 -37.21
CA ARG A 230 -9.40 53.85 -36.23
C ARG A 230 -7.88 53.80 -36.36
N HIS A 231 -7.32 52.64 -36.69
CA HIS A 231 -5.89 52.39 -36.51
C HIS A 231 -5.13 52.03 -37.79
N ILE A 232 -5.81 51.63 -38.86
CA ILE A 232 -5.17 51.10 -40.08
C ILE A 232 -5.61 51.86 -41.33
N ALA A 233 -6.87 52.29 -41.42
CA ALA A 233 -7.38 52.98 -42.59
C ALA A 233 -6.59 54.29 -42.84
N PRO A 234 -6.15 54.56 -44.08
CA PRO A 234 -5.55 55.84 -44.43
C PRO A 234 -6.49 56.99 -44.11
N ALA A 235 -5.96 58.07 -43.54
CA ALA A 235 -6.74 59.28 -43.33
C ALA A 235 -7.32 59.77 -44.69
N PRO A 236 -8.59 60.19 -44.74
CA PRO A 236 -9.18 60.71 -45.96
C PRO A 236 -8.33 61.89 -46.48
N PRO A 237 -8.17 62.04 -47.80
CA PRO A 237 -7.33 63.09 -48.37
C PRO A 237 -7.85 64.46 -47.94
N THR A 238 -7.06 65.16 -47.13
CA THR A 238 -7.25 66.58 -46.85
C THR A 238 -7.22 67.35 -48.17
N PRO A 239 -8.20 68.22 -48.47
CA PRO A 239 -8.14 69.08 -49.64
C PRO A 239 -6.91 69.99 -49.54
N SER A 240 -6.09 69.95 -50.59
CA SER A 240 -4.88 70.76 -50.76
C SER A 240 -5.19 72.25 -50.58
N PRO A 241 -4.40 73.01 -49.79
CA PRO A 241 -4.47 74.47 -49.79
C PRO A 241 -3.92 75.01 -51.12
N GLU A 242 -4.63 75.98 -51.72
CA GLU A 242 -4.14 76.81 -52.83
C GLU A 242 -2.91 77.65 -52.41
N PRO A 243 -2.01 77.98 -53.35
CA PRO A 243 -0.72 78.61 -53.05
C PRO A 243 -0.83 80.13 -52.85
N GLN A 244 -0.08 80.66 -51.88
CA GLN A 244 0.27 82.09 -51.78
C GLN A 244 1.81 82.28 -51.81
N PRO A 245 2.30 83.46 -52.23
CA PRO A 245 3.61 83.62 -52.86
C PRO A 245 4.78 83.77 -51.89
N GLN A 246 5.96 83.57 -52.47
CA GLN A 246 7.31 83.48 -51.93
C GLN A 246 7.85 84.74 -51.22
N GLU A 247 8.79 84.52 -50.29
CA GLU A 247 10.06 85.26 -50.02
C GLU A 247 10.68 84.61 -48.76
N GLY A 248 11.94 84.19 -48.63
CA GLY A 248 13.13 84.08 -49.48
C GLY A 248 14.27 83.45 -48.63
N SER A 249 15.28 82.85 -49.31
CA SER A 249 16.68 82.56 -48.86
C SER A 249 16.90 81.68 -47.60
N THR A 250 17.83 80.71 -47.50
CA THR A 250 18.93 80.16 -48.33
C THR A 250 19.43 78.92 -47.55
N GLU A 251 19.77 77.84 -48.28
CA GLU A 251 20.99 76.98 -48.18
C GLU A 251 21.49 76.50 -46.79
N GLU A 252 21.98 75.28 -46.56
CA GLU A 252 22.33 74.12 -47.39
C GLU A 252 22.65 72.92 -46.46
N GLU A 253 22.54 71.71 -47.03
CA GLU A 253 23.34 70.47 -46.81
C GLU A 253 23.63 69.93 -45.38
N GLY A 254 23.63 68.62 -45.13
CA GLY A 254 23.85 67.52 -46.05
C GLY A 254 23.54 66.14 -45.47
N VAL A 255 23.50 65.23 -46.42
CA VAL A 255 23.12 63.81 -46.42
C VAL A 255 24.24 62.93 -45.85
N SER A 256 23.86 61.82 -45.19
CA SER A 256 24.37 60.44 -45.44
C SER A 256 23.85 59.55 -44.30
N ASP A 257 22.78 58.77 -44.49
CA ASP A 257 22.70 57.49 -45.20
C ASP A 257 23.54 56.35 -44.58
N ARG A 258 22.84 55.21 -44.46
CA ARG A 258 23.31 53.82 -44.41
C ARG A 258 23.94 53.33 -43.09
N GLY A 259 23.53 52.20 -42.52
CA GLY A 259 22.63 51.14 -42.96
C GLY A 259 23.04 49.83 -42.25
N GLU A 260 22.11 48.88 -42.30
CA GLU A 260 22.28 47.44 -42.08
C GLU A 260 22.09 46.85 -40.66
N THR A 261 21.10 45.96 -40.65
CA THR A 261 20.59 44.99 -39.68
C THR A 261 21.44 43.69 -39.71
N PRO A 262 20.95 42.48 -39.34
CA PRO A 262 20.62 41.94 -38.01
C PRO A 262 21.27 40.54 -37.78
N LYS A 263 21.22 39.96 -36.57
CA LYS A 263 21.21 38.48 -36.30
C LYS A 263 20.58 38.21 -34.91
N THR A 264 19.37 37.63 -34.78
CA THR A 264 18.98 36.19 -34.69
C THR A 264 19.73 35.37 -33.62
N SER A 265 19.00 35.02 -32.54
CA SER A 265 18.62 33.65 -32.12
C SER A 265 19.60 33.11 -31.07
N GLU A 266 19.22 32.40 -29.99
CA GLU A 266 18.28 31.28 -29.86
C GLU A 266 17.98 31.00 -28.37
N GLU A 267 16.93 30.22 -28.14
CA GLU A 267 16.43 29.68 -26.86
C GLU A 267 17.39 28.69 -26.17
N GLN A 268 17.24 28.52 -24.85
CA GLN A 268 16.87 27.24 -24.22
C GLN A 268 16.77 27.37 -22.69
N GLY A 269 15.74 26.75 -22.11
CA GLY A 269 15.41 26.82 -20.69
C GLY A 269 16.13 25.83 -19.78
N ALA A 270 15.87 25.96 -18.49
CA ALA A 270 15.89 24.87 -17.51
C ALA A 270 15.09 25.30 -16.27
N GLU A 271 14.30 24.34 -15.80
CA GLU A 271 13.37 24.40 -14.67
C GLU A 271 14.07 24.72 -13.34
N ALA A 272 13.44 25.56 -12.53
CA ALA A 272 13.65 25.57 -11.08
C ALA A 272 12.27 25.54 -10.42
N VAL A 273 11.99 24.40 -9.80
CA VAL A 273 10.79 24.09 -9.03
C VAL A 273 10.56 25.18 -7.98
N SER A 274 9.42 25.85 -8.12
CA SER A 274 8.88 26.77 -7.13
C SER A 274 8.75 26.06 -5.79
N SER A 275 9.53 26.49 -4.81
CA SER A 275 9.28 26.23 -3.40
C SER A 275 7.92 26.84 -3.04
N GLY A 276 6.87 26.01 -3.09
CA GLY A 276 5.57 26.34 -2.54
C GLY A 276 5.72 26.46 -1.02
N GLU A 277 5.54 27.67 -0.52
CA GLU A 277 5.31 27.95 0.89
C GLU A 277 4.10 27.10 1.32
N GLN A 278 4.35 26.04 2.10
CA GLN A 278 3.28 25.45 2.90
C GLN A 278 2.95 26.50 3.95
N GLU A 279 1.89 27.27 3.72
CA GLU A 279 1.24 27.98 4.81
C GLU A 279 0.86 26.94 5.86
N ASP A 280 1.56 26.97 6.98
CA ASP A 280 1.35 26.08 8.10
C ASP A 280 -0.07 26.33 8.63
N LEU A 281 -1.00 25.45 8.24
CA LEU A 281 -2.43 25.51 8.61
C LEU A 281 -2.67 25.53 10.13
N LEU A 282 -1.62 25.29 10.93
CA LEU A 282 -1.64 25.28 12.39
C LEU A 282 -1.00 26.52 13.02
N ALA A 283 -0.48 27.47 12.22
CA ALA A 283 0.22 28.66 12.73
C ALA A 283 -0.67 29.60 13.58
N GLY A 284 -1.99 29.41 13.57
CA GLY A 284 -2.96 30.15 14.38
C GLY A 284 -3.51 29.38 15.58
N VAL A 285 -3.21 28.09 15.74
CA VAL A 285 -3.81 27.27 16.80
C VAL A 285 -2.96 27.34 18.05
N THR A 286 -3.50 27.93 19.11
CA THR A 286 -2.81 28.02 20.39
C THR A 286 -2.93 26.69 21.15
N PRO A 287 -1.90 26.30 21.93
CA PRO A 287 -1.95 25.06 22.74
C PRO A 287 -3.09 25.07 23.77
N GLU A 288 -3.55 26.25 24.18
CA GLU A 288 -4.71 26.45 25.02
C GLU A 288 -6.01 26.07 24.31
N GLU A 289 -6.18 26.44 23.03
CA GLU A 289 -7.36 26.07 22.24
C GLU A 289 -7.45 24.55 22.06
N VAL A 290 -6.33 23.89 21.74
CA VAL A 290 -6.28 22.41 21.64
C VAL A 290 -6.69 21.78 22.97
N LYS A 291 -6.18 22.30 24.09
CA LYS A 291 -6.53 21.79 25.42
C LYS A 291 -8.01 21.99 25.74
N THR A 292 -8.59 23.13 25.39
CA THR A 292 -10.03 23.39 25.64
C THR A 292 -10.92 22.48 24.80
N MET A 293 -10.55 22.21 23.55
CA MET A 293 -11.27 21.30 22.66
C MET A 293 -11.16 19.86 23.16
N PHE A 294 -9.97 19.45 23.61
CA PHE A 294 -9.75 18.15 24.22
C PHE A 294 -10.55 17.96 25.50
N ASP A 295 -10.56 18.94 26.40
CA ASP A 295 -11.33 18.88 27.64
C ASP A 295 -12.84 18.81 27.36
N ARG A 296 -13.32 19.53 26.34
CA ARG A 296 -14.72 19.49 25.91
C ARG A 296 -15.09 18.11 25.35
N VAL A 297 -14.32 17.59 24.40
CA VAL A 297 -14.59 16.27 23.79
C VAL A 297 -14.49 15.16 24.84
N SER A 298 -13.50 15.22 25.73
CA SER A 298 -13.35 14.27 26.83
C SER A 298 -14.56 14.32 27.75
N LYS A 299 -15.01 15.51 28.14
CA LYS A 299 -16.17 15.65 29.03
C LYS A 299 -17.47 15.15 28.38
N GLU A 300 -17.67 15.41 27.09
CA GLU A 300 -18.85 14.92 26.35
C GLU A 300 -18.83 13.39 26.22
N LEU A 301 -17.69 12.77 25.88
CA LEU A 301 -17.57 11.31 25.74
C LEU A 301 -17.62 10.57 27.08
N PHE A 302 -16.89 11.04 28.09
CA PHE A 302 -16.85 10.38 29.40
C PHE A 302 -18.16 10.54 30.17
N ALA A 303 -18.86 11.68 30.06
CA ALA A 303 -20.17 11.84 30.69
C ALA A 303 -21.22 10.91 30.06
N GLY A 304 -21.24 10.80 28.73
CA GLY A 304 -22.13 9.87 28.02
C GLY A 304 -21.86 8.42 28.41
N LEU A 305 -20.58 8.01 28.44
CA LEU A 305 -20.18 6.66 28.82
C LEU A 305 -20.50 6.36 30.30
N GLN A 306 -20.29 7.31 31.20
CA GLN A 306 -20.61 7.15 32.63
C GLN A 306 -22.10 6.90 32.85
N ASN A 307 -22.96 7.60 32.09
CA ASN A 307 -24.40 7.38 32.14
C ASN A 307 -24.81 6.01 31.58
N ASP A 308 -24.26 5.58 30.43
CA ASP A 308 -24.55 4.24 29.86
C ASP A 308 -24.12 3.11 30.80
N ILE A 309 -22.95 3.25 31.46
CA ILE A 309 -22.48 2.27 32.44
C ILE A 309 -23.41 2.25 33.66
N SER A 310 -23.83 3.42 34.16
CA SER A 310 -24.76 3.50 35.29
C SER A 310 -26.12 2.87 34.97
N GLU A 311 -26.64 3.11 33.77
CA GLU A 311 -27.92 2.54 33.32
C GLU A 311 -27.84 1.02 33.18
N LYS A 312 -26.80 0.50 32.52
CA LYS A 312 -26.58 -0.95 32.40
C LYS A 312 -26.35 -1.64 33.74
N LEU A 313 -25.70 -0.96 34.69
CA LEU A 313 -25.52 -1.48 36.03
C LEU A 313 -26.86 -1.61 36.76
N MET A 314 -27.72 -0.59 36.69
CA MET A 314 -29.06 -0.64 37.28
C MET A 314 -29.94 -1.72 36.63
N GLU A 315 -29.88 -1.88 35.31
CA GLU A 315 -30.65 -2.90 34.60
C GLU A 315 -30.24 -4.31 35.06
N ARG A 316 -28.93 -4.56 35.18
CA ARG A 316 -28.39 -5.84 35.68
C ARG A 316 -28.74 -6.09 37.14
N GLU A 317 -28.69 -5.05 37.97
CA GLU A 317 -29.10 -5.15 39.37
C GLU A 317 -30.59 -5.52 39.47
N ALA A 318 -31.46 -4.87 38.70
CA ALA A 318 -32.89 -5.17 38.65
C ALA A 318 -33.18 -6.60 38.16
N GLU A 319 -32.44 -7.07 37.15
CA GLU A 319 -32.55 -8.44 36.64
C GLU A 319 -32.17 -9.48 37.72
N ILE A 320 -31.08 -9.24 38.45
CA ILE A 320 -30.63 -10.12 39.53
C ILE A 320 -31.63 -10.13 40.68
N ILE A 321 -32.12 -8.95 41.11
CA ILE A 321 -33.15 -8.84 42.15
C ILE A 321 -34.43 -9.58 41.71
N GLY A 322 -34.83 -9.47 40.44
CA GLY A 322 -35.96 -10.20 39.88
C GLY A 322 -35.78 -11.71 39.96
N ARG A 323 -34.58 -12.22 39.65
CA ARG A 323 -34.24 -13.64 39.79
C ARG A 323 -34.26 -14.10 41.26
N ILE A 324 -33.72 -13.31 42.18
CA ILE A 324 -33.74 -13.60 43.62
C ILE A 324 -35.18 -13.69 44.12
N ASN A 325 -36.04 -12.72 43.78
CA ASN A 325 -37.45 -12.73 44.18
C ASN A 325 -38.22 -13.91 43.61
N LYS A 326 -37.90 -14.33 42.38
CA LYS A 326 -38.49 -15.53 41.77
C LYS A 326 -38.08 -16.80 42.51
N ILE A 327 -36.82 -16.92 42.94
CA ILE A 327 -36.33 -18.04 43.74
C ILE A 327 -37.00 -18.03 45.12
N HIS A 328 -37.12 -16.87 45.76
CA HIS A 328 -37.77 -16.74 47.07
C HIS A 328 -39.25 -17.18 47.02
N ARG A 329 -39.98 -16.75 45.99
CA ARG A 329 -41.38 -17.17 45.78
C ARG A 329 -41.55 -18.67 45.53
N VAL A 330 -40.59 -19.32 44.86
CA VAL A 330 -40.61 -20.77 44.63
C VAL A 330 -40.23 -21.54 45.91
N ALA A 331 -39.47 -20.93 46.83
CA ALA A 331 -39.14 -21.53 48.12
C ALA A 331 -40.27 -21.41 49.16
N GLU A 332 -41.25 -20.52 48.95
CA GLU A 332 -42.40 -20.30 49.83
C GLU A 332 -43.66 -21.11 49.42
N THR A 333 -43.64 -21.80 48.28
CA THR A 333 -44.70 -22.73 47.82
C THR A 333 -44.33 -24.18 48.07
#